data_AF-A0A7V3X3H1-F1
#
_entry.id   AF-A0A7V3X3H1-F1
#
_cell.length_a   1.000
_cell.length_b   1.000
_cell.length_c   1.000
_cell.angle_alpha   90.00
_cell.angle_beta   90.00
_cell.angle_gamma   90.00
#
_symmetry.space_group_name_H-M   'P 1'
#
loop_
_entity.id
_entity.type
_entity.pdbx_description
1 polymer ?
#
loop_
_entity_poly.entity_id
_entity_poly.type
_entity_poly.pdbx_seq_one_letter_code
_entity_poly.pdbx_strand_id
1 'polypeptide(L)'
;MSGTGKKRGRLVADKRYPAAKPAAGKRKAAKPAAKKKAPARKPATRKPAARKTTRRTTRRAKRKFNPVVGFFLGIFGWILRMMWRIGWRVAAVVGVMVGAGVFYYYSTLPPVEQLVDGRVRGSVILLDRDNRRFASRGDLFGGIVTANTVSPHLKNAVVATEDKRFYGHFGLSPRGVASAIKINLAAGRGPLSGNGGSTLTQQTAKLLCLGKPYDPKAWDSEKAYEDDCRQGSLWRKIKEAVYALALETKYSKDDILTIYLNRAFLGAGARGFEAAAQRYFGKSASDVTPAEAAMLAGLLKAPTRYAPTNNLQRSQDRALTVLKLMEEQGYLTSAQAAQARENPAVLSKAAQARAGGYFADWVMSSGPSFFT
;
A
#
# COMPACT_ATOMS: atom_id res chain seq x y z
N MET A 1 -16.72 -20.34 66.05
CA MET A 1 -17.35 -21.63 65.71
C MET A 1 -17.87 -21.53 64.29
N SER A 2 -17.30 -22.27 63.33
CA SER A 2 -17.96 -22.40 62.02
C SER A 2 -17.67 -23.79 61.48
N GLY A 3 -18.73 -24.59 61.36
CA GLY A 3 -18.67 -25.98 60.98
C GLY A 3 -19.12 -26.20 59.53
N THR A 4 -18.49 -27.20 58.91
CA THR A 4 -19.06 -28.22 57.99
C THR A 4 -19.80 -27.74 56.73
N GLY A 5 -19.61 -28.28 55.52
CA GLY A 5 -18.94 -29.44 54.91
C GLY A 5 -19.12 -29.28 53.38
N LYS A 6 -18.77 -30.16 52.44
CA LYS A 6 -18.28 -31.54 52.38
C LYS A 6 -17.88 -31.80 50.90
N LYS A 7 -16.73 -32.43 50.65
CA LYS A 7 -16.31 -33.37 49.55
C LYS A 7 -16.59 -33.02 48.06
N ARG A 8 -15.81 -33.43 47.05
CA ARG A 8 -14.39 -33.74 46.73
C ARG A 8 -14.44 -34.28 45.27
N GLY A 9 -13.49 -33.91 44.41
CA GLY A 9 -13.27 -34.58 43.11
C GLY A 9 -11.95 -34.16 42.46
N ARG A 10 -11.02 -35.11 42.35
CA ARG A 10 -9.60 -35.03 41.94
C ARG A 10 -9.43 -34.93 40.42
N LEU A 11 -8.35 -34.29 39.93
CA LEU A 11 -7.48 -34.78 38.85
C LEU A 11 -6.05 -34.24 39.04
N VAL A 12 -5.05 -35.10 38.82
CA VAL A 12 -3.64 -34.93 39.20
C VAL A 12 -2.75 -35.11 37.96
N ALA A 13 -1.83 -34.16 37.81
CA ALA A 13 -0.46 -34.23 37.28
C ALA A 13 -0.17 -34.62 35.81
N ASP A 14 0.99 -34.28 35.24
CA ASP A 14 1.99 -33.20 35.34
C ASP A 14 3.11 -33.62 34.37
N LYS A 15 3.72 -32.66 33.64
CA LYS A 15 5.10 -32.68 33.08
C LYS A 15 5.49 -33.73 32.01
N ARG A 16 6.55 -33.59 31.21
CA ARG A 16 7.42 -32.53 30.65
C ARG A 16 8.28 -33.25 29.57
N TYR A 17 8.78 -32.51 28.59
CA TYR A 17 9.70 -32.93 27.51
C TYR A 17 10.99 -33.67 27.98
N PRO A 18 11.71 -34.35 27.05
CA PRO A 18 12.91 -33.74 26.44
C PRO A 18 13.15 -34.04 24.95
N ALA A 19 14.24 -33.46 24.40
CA ALA A 19 14.58 -33.28 23.00
C ALA A 19 15.76 -34.13 22.47
N ALA A 20 15.85 -34.22 21.14
CA ALA A 20 17.02 -34.31 20.21
C ALA A 20 18.03 -35.51 20.21
N LYS A 21 17.97 -36.30 19.09
CA LYS A 21 19.00 -36.78 18.08
C LYS A 21 20.48 -37.08 18.48
N PRO A 22 21.31 -37.79 17.65
CA PRO A 22 21.09 -38.54 16.38
C PRO A 22 21.84 -39.92 16.26
N ALA A 23 21.71 -40.57 15.08
CA ALA A 23 22.75 -41.32 14.32
C ALA A 23 22.46 -42.80 13.95
N ALA A 24 23.06 -43.19 12.81
CA ALA A 24 23.23 -44.52 12.22
C ALA A 24 22.06 -45.11 11.40
N GLY A 25 22.09 -44.83 10.09
CA GLY A 25 21.36 -45.61 9.08
C GLY A 25 22.32 -46.49 8.28
N LYS A 26 22.09 -47.81 8.29
CA LYS A 26 22.41 -48.73 7.18
C LYS A 26 21.51 -49.98 7.21
N ARG A 27 20.81 -50.16 6.08
CA ARG A 27 20.50 -51.42 5.35
C ARG A 27 19.37 -52.37 5.79
N LYS A 28 18.40 -52.47 4.86
CA LYS A 28 17.91 -53.66 4.09
C LYS A 28 16.54 -54.30 4.43
N ALA A 29 15.86 -54.64 3.31
CA ALA A 29 14.75 -55.58 3.07
C ALA A 29 13.35 -55.18 3.59
N ALA A 30 12.32 -54.87 2.79
CA ALA A 30 11.63 -55.58 1.67
C ALA A 30 10.51 -56.56 2.11
N LYS A 31 9.25 -56.09 1.99
CA LYS A 31 7.96 -56.77 1.65
C LYS A 31 7.47 -57.93 2.57
N PRO A 32 6.15 -58.25 2.65
CA PRO A 32 5.30 -58.57 1.49
C PRO A 32 3.79 -58.23 1.56
N ALA A 33 3.14 -58.49 0.42
CA ALA A 33 1.71 -58.40 0.14
C ALA A 33 0.97 -59.73 0.42
N ALA A 34 -0.36 -59.67 0.58
CA ALA A 34 -1.29 -60.80 0.56
C ALA A 34 -2.71 -60.29 0.19
N LYS A 35 -3.66 -61.04 -0.39
CA LYS A 35 -3.73 -62.34 -1.09
C LYS A 35 -5.13 -62.45 -1.75
N LYS A 36 -5.19 -63.27 -2.80
CA LYS A 36 -6.37 -63.71 -3.59
C LYS A 36 -7.26 -64.73 -2.85
N LYS A 37 -8.45 -65.03 -3.41
CA LYS A 37 -9.08 -66.36 -3.37
C LYS A 37 -9.54 -66.82 -4.77
N ALA A 38 -9.34 -68.12 -5.04
CA ALA A 38 -9.81 -68.95 -6.18
C ALA A 38 -10.98 -69.86 -5.68
N PRO A 39 -11.52 -70.94 -6.34
CA PRO A 39 -10.89 -71.92 -7.28
C PRO A 39 -11.82 -72.46 -8.46
N ALA A 40 -11.29 -72.91 -9.61
CA ALA A 40 -10.95 -74.28 -10.10
C ALA A 40 -12.05 -75.11 -10.82
N ARG A 41 -11.80 -75.53 -12.08
CA ARG A 41 -11.62 -76.93 -12.57
C ARG A 41 -11.49 -77.00 -14.12
N LYS A 42 -10.65 -77.93 -14.61
CA LYS A 42 -10.30 -78.27 -16.03
C LYS A 42 -11.34 -79.28 -16.63
N PRO A 43 -11.21 -79.92 -17.83
CA PRO A 43 -10.21 -79.86 -18.93
C PRO A 43 -10.73 -79.96 -20.41
N ALA A 44 -9.77 -79.84 -21.35
CA ALA A 44 -9.64 -80.54 -22.66
C ALA A 44 -10.51 -80.23 -23.91
N THR A 45 -9.76 -79.97 -25.00
CA THR A 45 -9.99 -80.31 -26.43
C THR A 45 -11.09 -79.62 -27.26
N ARG A 46 -10.66 -78.73 -28.18
CA ARG A 46 -10.69 -78.91 -29.65
C ARG A 46 -10.24 -77.61 -30.34
N LYS A 47 -9.33 -77.70 -31.31
CA LYS A 47 -9.02 -76.60 -32.25
C LYS A 47 -10.30 -76.19 -32.98
N PRO A 48 -10.48 -74.88 -33.27
CA PRO A 48 -11.03 -74.50 -34.56
C PRO A 48 -10.04 -73.65 -35.36
N ALA A 49 -10.19 -73.77 -36.67
CA ALA A 49 -9.36 -73.25 -37.73
C ALA A 49 -8.99 -71.75 -37.61
N ALA A 50 -7.83 -71.44 -38.19
CA ALA A 50 -7.33 -70.09 -38.40
C ALA A 50 -8.39 -69.20 -39.07
N ARG A 51 -8.98 -68.30 -38.29
CA ARG A 51 -9.78 -67.20 -38.82
C ARG A 51 -8.84 -66.01 -39.04
N LYS A 52 -8.53 -65.75 -40.32
CA LYS A 52 -7.79 -64.56 -40.78
C LYS A 52 -8.43 -63.31 -40.16
N THR A 53 -7.80 -62.73 -39.15
CA THR A 53 -8.19 -61.43 -38.60
C THR A 53 -7.74 -60.36 -39.57
N THR A 54 -8.67 -59.92 -40.41
CA THR A 54 -8.55 -58.73 -41.22
C THR A 54 -8.22 -57.55 -40.31
N ARG A 55 -7.01 -57.01 -40.49
CA ARG A 55 -6.52 -55.78 -39.87
C ARG A 55 -7.40 -54.63 -40.36
N ARG A 56 -8.53 -54.36 -39.69
CA ARG A 56 -9.34 -53.16 -39.92
C ARG A 56 -8.51 -51.97 -39.45
N THR A 57 -7.77 -51.38 -40.39
CA THR A 57 -7.27 -50.01 -40.25
C THR A 57 -8.48 -49.11 -40.10
N THR A 58 -8.76 -48.63 -38.88
CA THR A 58 -9.68 -47.51 -38.67
C THR A 58 -9.00 -46.26 -39.23
N ARG A 59 -9.18 -46.06 -40.54
CA ARG A 59 -8.76 -44.86 -41.25
C ARG A 59 -9.57 -43.71 -40.64
N ARG A 60 -8.95 -42.95 -39.74
CA ARG A 60 -9.52 -41.75 -39.11
C ARG A 60 -10.04 -40.86 -40.24
N ALA A 61 -11.37 -40.72 -40.35
CA ALA A 61 -11.98 -39.93 -41.40
C ALA A 61 -11.43 -38.50 -41.32
N LYS A 62 -10.63 -38.10 -42.31
CA LYS A 62 -10.22 -36.69 -42.47
C LYS A 62 -11.51 -35.92 -42.74
N ARG A 63 -12.01 -35.19 -41.74
CA ARG A 63 -13.09 -34.21 -41.92
C ARG A 63 -12.66 -33.30 -43.08
N LYS A 64 -13.39 -33.36 -44.20
CA LYS A 64 -13.22 -32.43 -45.33
C LYS A 64 -13.64 -31.05 -44.84
N PHE A 65 -12.68 -30.26 -44.37
CA PHE A 65 -12.93 -28.85 -44.08
C PHE A 65 -13.22 -28.14 -45.40
N ASN A 66 -14.30 -27.38 -45.47
CA ASN A 66 -14.71 -26.69 -46.69
C ASN A 66 -13.60 -25.70 -47.09
N PRO A 67 -13.01 -25.79 -48.30
CA PRO A 67 -11.82 -25.03 -48.67
C PRO A 67 -12.05 -23.51 -48.62
N VAL A 68 -13.27 -23.06 -48.90
CA VAL A 68 -13.70 -21.66 -48.79
C VAL A 68 -13.69 -21.19 -47.33
N VAL A 69 -14.22 -22.00 -46.40
CA VAL A 69 -14.19 -21.69 -44.96
C VAL A 69 -12.75 -21.70 -44.42
N GLY A 70 -11.89 -22.60 -44.93
CA GLY A 70 -10.46 -22.63 -44.62
C GLY A 70 -9.70 -21.40 -45.12
N PHE A 71 -10.09 -20.85 -46.29
CA PHE A 71 -9.52 -19.62 -46.84
C PHE A 71 -9.88 -18.38 -46.00
N PHE A 72 -11.16 -18.20 -45.65
CA PHE A 72 -11.59 -17.09 -44.78
C PHE A 72 -11.04 -17.18 -43.36
N LEU A 73 -10.98 -18.38 -42.76
CA LEU A 73 -10.30 -18.61 -41.47
C LEU A 73 -8.79 -18.36 -41.56
N GLY A 74 -8.18 -18.65 -42.72
CA GLY A 74 -6.77 -18.36 -43.01
C GLY A 74 -6.48 -16.86 -43.07
N ILE A 75 -7.32 -16.09 -43.76
CA ILE A 75 -7.25 -14.61 -43.79
C ILE A 75 -7.46 -14.04 -42.39
N PHE A 76 -8.49 -14.50 -41.67
CA PHE A 76 -8.75 -14.06 -40.29
C PHE A 76 -7.58 -14.37 -39.35
N GLY A 77 -7.01 -15.56 -39.44
CA GLY A 77 -5.81 -15.95 -38.69
C GLY A 77 -4.56 -15.15 -39.10
N TRP A 78 -4.43 -14.78 -40.37
CA TRP A 78 -3.36 -13.90 -40.85
C TRP A 78 -3.51 -12.47 -40.32
N ILE A 79 -4.73 -11.91 -40.32
CA ILE A 79 -5.05 -10.62 -39.71
C ILE A 79 -4.73 -10.64 -38.21
N LEU A 80 -5.19 -11.66 -37.47
CA LEU A 80 -4.86 -11.81 -36.04
C LEU A 80 -3.36 -11.93 -35.79
N ARG A 81 -2.63 -12.68 -36.61
CA ARG A 81 -1.16 -12.75 -36.53
C ARG A 81 -0.52 -11.41 -36.84
N MET A 82 -1.03 -10.65 -37.80
CA MET A 82 -0.52 -9.33 -38.13
C MET A 82 -0.81 -8.31 -37.04
N MET A 83 -2.02 -8.31 -36.48
CA MET A 83 -2.38 -7.51 -35.29
C MET A 83 -1.50 -7.88 -34.09
N TRP A 84 -1.25 -9.16 -33.85
CA TRP A 84 -0.33 -9.61 -32.81
C TRP A 84 1.10 -9.13 -33.09
N ARG A 85 1.56 -9.22 -34.35
CA ARG A 85 2.89 -8.76 -34.78
C ARG A 85 3.10 -7.26 -34.58
N ILE A 86 2.10 -6.46 -34.93
CA ILE A 86 2.11 -5.02 -34.71
C ILE A 86 2.01 -4.73 -33.21
N GLY A 87 1.11 -5.42 -32.50
CA GLY A 87 0.88 -5.24 -31.07
C GLY A 87 2.12 -5.48 -30.23
N TRP A 88 2.87 -6.58 -30.45
CA TRP A 88 4.10 -6.83 -29.69
C TRP A 88 5.20 -5.81 -30.01
N ARG A 89 5.30 -5.33 -31.27
CA ARG A 89 6.26 -4.29 -31.65
C ARG A 89 5.94 -2.96 -30.97
N VAL A 90 4.67 -2.56 -30.98
CA VAL A 90 4.21 -1.36 -30.27
C VAL A 90 4.47 -1.50 -28.77
N ALA A 91 4.12 -2.65 -28.18
CA ALA A 91 4.40 -2.92 -26.76
C ALA A 91 5.90 -2.88 -26.44
N ALA A 92 6.75 -3.41 -27.32
CA ALA A 92 8.21 -3.36 -27.16
C ALA A 92 8.72 -1.91 -27.22
N VAL A 93 8.28 -1.11 -28.19
CA VAL A 93 8.66 0.31 -28.30
C VAL A 93 8.19 1.10 -27.06
N VAL A 94 6.94 0.91 -26.63
CA VAL A 94 6.41 1.52 -25.40
C VAL A 94 7.23 1.07 -24.18
N GLY A 95 7.57 -0.22 -24.09
CA GLY A 95 8.41 -0.76 -23.03
C GLY A 95 9.79 -0.12 -22.99
N VAL A 96 10.43 0.08 -24.15
CA VAL A 96 11.71 0.78 -24.28
C VAL A 96 11.57 2.25 -23.86
N MET A 97 10.53 2.96 -24.28
CA MET A 97 10.30 4.35 -23.87
C MET A 97 10.06 4.48 -22.36
N VAL A 98 9.26 3.58 -21.77
CA VAL A 98 9.05 3.54 -20.32
C VAL A 98 10.36 3.22 -19.61
N GLY A 99 11.11 2.21 -20.08
CA GLY A 99 12.40 1.84 -19.52
C GLY A 99 13.42 2.97 -19.57
N ALA A 100 13.51 3.69 -20.70
CA ALA A 100 14.35 4.87 -20.84
C ALA A 100 13.93 6.00 -19.89
N GLY A 101 12.62 6.24 -19.75
CA GLY A 101 12.09 7.22 -18.80
C GLY A 101 12.36 6.84 -17.33
N VAL A 102 12.23 5.57 -16.98
CA VAL A 102 12.58 5.05 -15.65
C VAL A 102 14.07 5.24 -15.39
N PHE A 103 14.92 4.87 -16.35
CA PHE A 103 16.37 5.03 -16.24
C PHE A 103 16.78 6.50 -16.10
N TYR A 104 16.17 7.39 -16.88
CA TYR A 104 16.38 8.84 -16.78
C TYR A 104 16.06 9.36 -15.37
N TYR A 105 14.88 9.05 -14.84
CA TYR A 105 14.54 9.53 -13.49
C TYR A 105 15.41 8.85 -12.42
N TYR A 106 15.72 7.56 -12.57
CA TYR A 106 16.60 6.82 -11.68
C TYR A 106 17.99 7.49 -11.55
N SER A 107 18.57 7.94 -12.67
CA SER A 107 19.88 8.60 -12.68
C SER A 107 19.84 10.00 -12.07
N THR A 108 18.70 10.69 -12.12
CA THR A 108 18.53 12.03 -11.53
C THR A 108 18.12 12.03 -10.05
N LEU A 109 17.62 10.90 -9.53
CA LEU A 109 17.18 10.82 -8.14
C LEU A 109 18.40 10.97 -7.19
N PRO A 110 18.31 11.76 -6.11
CA PRO A 110 19.40 11.85 -5.11
C PRO A 110 19.42 10.63 -4.17
N PRO A 111 20.23 10.62 -3.10
CA PRO A 111 20.04 9.75 -1.95
C PRO A 111 18.74 10.07 -1.19
N VAL A 112 18.19 9.10 -0.46
CA VAL A 112 16.89 9.23 0.23
C VAL A 112 16.89 10.36 1.26
N GLU A 113 18.03 10.57 1.93
CA GLU A 113 18.18 11.57 2.99
C GLU A 113 17.87 12.97 2.46
N GLN A 114 18.28 13.30 1.23
CA GLN A 114 18.01 14.60 0.61
C GLN A 114 16.54 14.79 0.23
N LEU A 115 15.77 13.70 0.08
CA LEU A 115 14.33 13.77 -0.20
C LEU A 115 13.50 13.90 1.08
N VAL A 116 14.07 13.48 2.21
CA VAL A 116 13.41 13.48 3.52
C VAL A 116 13.79 14.73 4.33
N ASP A 117 14.98 15.28 4.10
CA ASP A 117 15.51 16.41 4.85
C ASP A 117 14.74 17.72 4.58
N GLY A 118 13.72 17.94 5.40
CA GLY A 118 13.04 19.22 5.56
C GLY A 118 13.68 20.12 6.61
N ARG A 119 14.86 19.78 7.18
CA ARG A 119 15.51 20.55 8.27
C ARG A 119 15.94 21.97 7.85
N VAL A 120 15.69 22.38 6.61
CA VAL A 120 15.98 23.73 6.12
C VAL A 120 15.20 24.81 6.89
N ARG A 121 14.09 24.50 7.59
CA ARG A 121 13.16 25.53 8.07
C ARG A 121 13.18 25.85 9.57
N GLY A 122 13.80 25.01 10.40
CA GLY A 122 13.82 25.21 11.86
C GLY A 122 12.40 25.36 12.46
N SER A 123 12.32 26.00 13.63
CA SER A 123 11.04 26.40 14.23
C SER A 123 10.93 27.92 14.30
N VAL A 124 9.77 28.44 13.93
CA VAL A 124 9.38 29.84 14.07
C VAL A 124 8.60 29.99 15.37
N ILE A 125 9.04 30.89 16.23
CA ILE A 125 8.30 31.29 17.43
C ILE A 125 7.69 32.65 17.15
N LEU A 126 6.37 32.75 17.26
CA LEU A 126 5.64 34.01 17.09
C LEU A 126 5.41 34.63 18.47
N LEU A 127 5.90 35.86 18.62
CA LEU A 127 5.78 36.68 19.82
C LEU A 127 4.74 37.78 19.59
N ASP A 128 3.98 38.11 20.62
CA ASP A 128 3.07 39.25 20.60
C ASP A 128 3.85 40.55 20.87
N ARG A 129 3.14 41.69 20.87
CA ARG A 129 3.72 43.01 21.14
C ARG A 129 4.40 43.14 22.51
N ASP A 130 4.09 42.26 23.45
CA ASP A 130 4.65 42.24 24.81
C ASP A 130 5.78 41.19 24.92
N ASN A 131 6.32 40.70 23.79
CA ASN A 131 7.29 39.61 23.71
C ASN A 131 6.81 38.27 24.31
N ARG A 132 5.50 38.07 24.50
CA ARG A 132 4.97 36.78 24.96
C ARG A 132 4.76 35.86 23.77
N ARG A 133 5.20 34.60 23.90
CA ARG A 133 4.97 33.57 22.89
C ARG A 133 3.48 33.28 22.79
N PHE A 134 2.88 33.61 21.66
CA PHE A 134 1.48 33.28 21.39
C PHE A 134 1.33 32.15 20.37
N ALA A 135 2.37 31.80 19.61
CA ALA A 135 2.38 30.65 18.72
C ALA A 135 3.78 30.15 18.41
N SER A 136 3.87 28.92 17.91
CA SER A 136 5.08 28.43 17.26
C SER A 136 4.72 27.49 16.12
N ARG A 137 5.59 27.42 15.11
CA ARG A 137 5.39 26.74 13.82
C ARG A 137 6.74 26.16 13.37
N GLY A 138 6.71 25.17 12.49
CA GLY A 138 7.92 24.41 12.12
C GLY A 138 8.26 23.31 13.14
N ASP A 139 9.38 22.63 12.90
CA ASP A 139 9.78 21.43 13.64
C ASP A 139 10.38 21.82 15.00
N LEU A 140 9.50 22.10 15.95
CA LEU A 140 9.84 22.09 17.37
C LEU A 140 10.07 20.63 17.77
N PHE A 141 11.33 20.19 17.68
CA PHE A 141 11.73 18.86 18.14
C PHE A 141 11.07 17.71 17.38
N GLY A 142 11.69 17.32 16.26
CA GLY A 142 11.28 16.14 15.53
C GLY A 142 12.29 15.81 14.46
N GLY A 143 13.30 15.02 14.82
CA GLY A 143 14.17 14.44 13.81
C GLY A 143 13.36 13.68 12.75
N ILE A 144 13.99 13.40 11.61
CA ILE A 144 13.39 12.61 10.54
C ILE A 144 12.77 11.32 11.12
N VAL A 145 11.47 11.11 10.90
CA VAL A 145 10.83 9.83 11.24
C VAL A 145 10.95 8.89 10.07
N THR A 146 11.39 7.68 10.32
CA THR A 146 11.50 6.63 9.31
C THR A 146 10.33 5.67 9.43
N ALA A 147 10.08 4.89 8.39
CA ALA A 147 9.12 3.79 8.43
C ALA A 147 9.38 2.76 9.54
N ASN A 148 10.57 2.77 10.16
CA ASN A 148 10.97 1.88 11.25
C ASN A 148 11.02 2.55 12.63
N THR A 149 11.09 3.89 12.69
CA THR A 149 11.09 4.64 13.95
C THR A 149 9.73 5.25 14.30
N VAL A 150 8.83 5.37 13.33
CA VAL A 150 7.46 5.81 13.54
C VAL A 150 6.63 4.74 14.28
N SER A 151 5.57 5.15 14.99
CA SER A 151 4.63 4.23 15.63
C SER A 151 4.16 3.16 14.63
N PRO A 152 4.21 1.86 14.97
CA PRO A 152 3.67 0.81 14.12
C PRO A 152 2.19 1.04 13.78
N HIS A 153 1.42 1.62 14.72
CA HIS A 153 0.04 1.98 14.48
C HIS A 153 -0.09 3.04 13.40
N LEU A 154 0.81 4.02 13.36
CA LEU A 154 0.81 5.07 12.35
C LEU A 154 1.23 4.56 10.97
N LYS A 155 2.33 3.80 10.89
CA LYS A 155 2.74 3.11 9.65
C LYS A 155 1.58 2.28 9.09
N ASN A 156 0.94 1.48 9.95
CA ASN A 156 -0.17 0.63 9.55
C ASN A 156 -1.43 1.43 9.18
N ALA A 157 -1.74 2.54 9.87
CA ALA A 157 -2.88 3.39 9.55
C ALA A 157 -2.75 4.03 8.15
N VAL A 158 -1.55 4.53 7.82
CA VAL A 158 -1.24 5.10 6.51
C VAL A 158 -1.35 4.03 5.42
N VAL A 159 -0.70 2.87 5.61
CA VAL A 159 -0.77 1.76 4.64
C VAL A 159 -2.21 1.27 4.48
N ALA A 160 -2.95 1.08 5.57
CA ALA A 160 -4.32 0.59 5.53
C ALA A 160 -5.28 1.52 4.76
N THR A 161 -5.05 2.83 4.86
CA THR A 161 -5.94 3.84 4.29
C THR A 161 -5.59 4.19 2.85
N GLU A 162 -4.30 4.36 2.56
CA GLU A 162 -3.84 4.86 1.26
C GLU A 162 -3.52 3.73 0.28
N ASP A 163 -2.94 2.62 0.76
CA ASP A 163 -2.47 1.55 -0.11
C ASP A 163 -2.31 0.20 0.62
N LYS A 164 -3.42 -0.52 0.80
CA LYS A 164 -3.49 -1.82 1.50
C LYS A 164 -2.44 -2.84 1.05
N ARG A 165 -1.95 -2.75 -0.20
CA ARG A 165 -1.00 -3.70 -0.79
C ARG A 165 0.35 -3.06 -1.09
N PHE A 166 0.68 -1.96 -0.43
CA PHE A 166 1.88 -1.18 -0.67
C PHE A 166 3.15 -2.03 -0.82
N TYR A 167 3.38 -2.98 0.09
CA TYR A 167 4.56 -3.86 0.07
C TYR A 167 4.53 -4.96 -1.01
N GLY A 168 3.38 -5.20 -1.63
CA GLY A 168 3.16 -6.31 -2.57
C GLY A 168 3.14 -5.94 -4.05
N HIS A 169 3.34 -4.67 -4.40
CA HIS A 169 3.42 -4.22 -5.80
C HIS A 169 4.62 -3.33 -6.04
N PHE A 170 4.99 -3.12 -7.30
CA PHE A 170 6.14 -2.30 -7.70
C PHE A 170 5.67 -0.97 -8.29
N GLY A 171 5.37 0.01 -7.43
CA GLY A 171 4.98 1.37 -7.82
C GLY A 171 3.55 1.55 -8.31
N LEU A 172 3.02 0.58 -9.05
CA LEU A 172 1.67 0.63 -9.63
C LEU A 172 0.86 -0.58 -9.13
N SER A 173 -0.44 -0.36 -8.87
CA SER A 173 -1.34 -1.41 -8.38
C SER A 173 -2.44 -1.68 -9.42
N PRO A 174 -2.27 -2.65 -10.34
CA PRO A 174 -3.30 -3.00 -11.32
C PRO A 174 -4.64 -3.35 -10.66
N ARG A 175 -4.59 -4.05 -9.51
CA ARG A 175 -5.76 -4.36 -8.68
C ARG A 175 -6.39 -3.11 -8.08
N GLY A 176 -5.60 -2.15 -7.64
CA GLY A 176 -6.09 -0.85 -7.13
C GLY A 176 -6.81 -0.06 -8.21
N VAL A 177 -6.22 0.02 -9.40
CA VAL A 177 -6.82 0.66 -10.58
C VAL A 177 -8.13 -0.02 -10.96
N ALA A 178 -8.17 -1.35 -11.09
CA ALA A 178 -9.38 -2.09 -11.42
C ALA A 178 -10.49 -1.91 -10.35
N SER A 179 -10.12 -1.90 -9.07
CA SER A 179 -11.05 -1.64 -7.97
C SER A 179 -11.63 -0.23 -8.04
N ALA A 180 -10.80 0.78 -8.32
CA ALA A 180 -11.23 2.15 -8.45
C ALA A 180 -12.20 2.34 -9.63
N ILE A 181 -11.88 1.74 -10.80
CA ILE A 181 -12.77 1.74 -11.97
C ILE A 181 -14.13 1.13 -11.62
N LYS A 182 -14.15 -0.04 -10.97
CA LYS A 182 -15.39 -0.70 -10.55
C LYS A 182 -16.23 0.19 -9.62
N ILE A 183 -15.60 0.83 -8.64
CA ILE A 183 -16.28 1.72 -7.68
C ILE A 183 -16.85 2.95 -8.38
N ASN A 184 -16.08 3.57 -9.30
CA ASN A 184 -16.53 4.74 -10.03
C ASN A 184 -17.73 4.42 -10.92
N LEU A 185 -17.66 3.32 -11.67
CA LEU A 185 -18.77 2.86 -12.52
C LEU A 185 -20.02 2.51 -11.68
N ALA A 186 -19.85 1.82 -10.55
CA ALA A 186 -20.96 1.51 -9.65
C ALA A 186 -21.59 2.77 -9.03
N ALA A 187 -20.85 3.86 -8.92
CA ALA A 187 -21.33 5.15 -8.45
C ALA A 187 -21.87 6.06 -9.58
N GLY A 188 -22.06 5.53 -10.80
CA GLY A 188 -22.54 6.30 -11.95
C GLY A 188 -21.54 7.31 -12.51
N ARG A 189 -20.25 7.18 -12.16
CA ARG A 189 -19.17 8.05 -12.62
C ARG A 189 -18.38 7.37 -13.75
N GLY A 190 -17.68 8.15 -14.56
CA GLY A 190 -16.73 7.62 -15.55
C GLY A 190 -15.64 6.71 -14.94
N PRO A 191 -15.07 5.77 -15.71
CA PRO A 191 -14.12 4.78 -15.19
C PRO A 191 -12.85 5.43 -14.59
N LEU A 192 -12.45 6.57 -15.13
CA LEU A 192 -11.27 7.33 -14.69
C LEU A 192 -11.62 8.52 -13.79
N SER A 193 -12.89 8.70 -13.38
CA SER A 193 -13.27 9.83 -12.54
C SER A 193 -13.31 9.44 -11.06
N GLY A 194 -12.29 9.88 -10.31
CA GLY A 194 -12.26 9.72 -8.86
C GLY A 194 -10.85 9.66 -8.28
N ASN A 195 -10.77 9.78 -6.96
CA ASN A 195 -9.55 9.66 -6.17
C ASN A 195 -9.58 8.31 -5.44
N GLY A 196 -8.76 7.35 -5.86
CA GLY A 196 -8.71 6.05 -5.16
C GLY A 196 -7.91 4.92 -5.83
N GLY A 197 -7.43 5.11 -7.07
CA GLY A 197 -6.60 4.10 -7.75
C GLY A 197 -5.09 4.29 -7.62
N SER A 198 -4.63 5.32 -6.92
CA SER A 198 -3.19 5.66 -6.86
C SER A 198 -2.51 4.97 -5.67
N THR A 199 -1.28 4.51 -5.86
CA THR A 199 -0.45 3.89 -4.82
C THR A 199 0.24 4.92 -3.95
N LEU A 200 0.76 4.51 -2.79
CA LEU A 200 1.60 5.37 -1.95
C LEU A 200 2.86 5.87 -2.71
N THR A 201 3.45 5.04 -3.57
CA THR A 201 4.60 5.42 -4.40
C THR A 201 4.22 6.50 -5.42
N GLN A 202 3.06 6.38 -6.06
CA GLN A 202 2.53 7.41 -6.98
C GLN A 202 2.25 8.72 -6.25
N GLN A 203 1.68 8.65 -5.05
CA GLN A 203 1.48 9.83 -4.23
C GLN A 203 2.81 10.46 -3.80
N THR A 204 3.82 9.65 -3.49
CA THR A 204 5.18 10.12 -3.20
C THR A 204 5.81 10.81 -4.41
N ALA A 205 5.67 10.26 -5.60
CA ALA A 205 6.11 10.89 -6.85
C ALA A 205 5.47 12.28 -7.05
N LYS A 206 4.17 12.39 -6.76
CA LYS A 206 3.45 13.67 -6.78
C LYS A 206 3.94 14.66 -5.71
N LEU A 207 4.23 14.20 -4.49
CA LEU A 207 4.77 15.04 -3.41
C LEU A 207 6.15 15.61 -3.78
N LEU A 208 6.98 14.81 -4.47
CA LEU A 208 8.30 15.20 -4.97
C LEU A 208 8.27 15.99 -6.29
N CYS A 209 7.10 16.42 -6.77
CA CYS A 209 6.96 17.16 -8.03
C CYS A 209 7.65 16.49 -9.23
N LEU A 210 7.74 15.15 -9.24
CA LEU A 210 8.45 14.38 -10.28
C LEU A 210 9.93 14.78 -10.44
N GLY A 211 10.58 15.20 -9.35
CA GLY A 211 12.00 15.56 -9.33
C GLY A 211 12.29 16.96 -9.88
N LYS A 212 11.26 17.73 -10.25
CA LYS A 212 11.41 19.15 -10.54
C LYS A 212 11.85 19.86 -9.24
N PRO A 213 12.91 20.67 -9.24
CA PRO A 213 13.23 21.51 -8.09
C PRO A 213 12.41 22.81 -8.15
N TYR A 214 12.21 23.43 -6.98
CA TYR A 214 11.68 24.79 -6.91
C TYR A 214 12.72 25.78 -7.45
N ASP A 215 12.28 26.73 -8.28
CA ASP A 215 13.09 27.84 -8.79
C ASP A 215 12.37 29.17 -8.48
N PRO A 216 12.95 30.03 -7.62
CA PRO A 216 12.33 31.31 -7.26
C PRO A 216 12.22 32.29 -8.43
N LYS A 217 12.92 32.07 -9.55
CA LYS A 217 12.78 32.90 -10.76
C LYS A 217 11.57 32.51 -11.61
N ALA A 218 11.09 31.27 -11.46
CA ALA A 218 9.99 30.73 -12.25
C ALA A 218 8.65 30.72 -11.48
N TRP A 219 8.67 30.80 -10.15
CA TRP A 219 7.47 30.85 -9.32
C TRP A 219 7.59 31.87 -8.19
N ASP A 220 6.56 32.71 -8.05
CA ASP A 220 6.45 33.74 -7.01
C ASP A 220 6.45 33.18 -5.59
N SER A 221 6.06 31.91 -5.42
CA SER A 221 6.10 31.21 -4.13
C SER A 221 6.23 29.70 -4.32
N GLU A 222 6.71 29.02 -3.28
CA GLU A 222 6.75 27.56 -3.26
C GLU A 222 5.34 26.95 -3.34
N LYS A 223 4.33 27.65 -2.82
CA LYS A 223 2.93 27.23 -2.97
C LYS A 223 2.49 27.21 -4.43
N ALA A 224 2.79 28.27 -5.19
CA ALA A 224 2.48 28.34 -6.62
C ALA A 224 3.19 27.22 -7.39
N TYR A 225 4.44 26.93 -7.03
CA TYR A 225 5.21 25.82 -7.56
C TYR A 225 4.58 24.45 -7.26
N GLU A 226 4.18 24.19 -6.01
CA GLU A 226 3.52 22.94 -5.63
C GLU A 226 2.17 22.78 -6.34
N ASP A 227 1.40 23.85 -6.48
CA ASP A 227 0.10 23.83 -7.16
C ASP A 227 0.26 23.51 -8.67
N ASP A 228 1.26 24.10 -9.34
CA ASP A 228 1.66 23.78 -10.73
C ASP A 228 2.12 22.31 -10.87
N CYS A 229 3.13 21.91 -10.09
CA CYS A 229 3.73 20.59 -10.20
C CYS A 229 2.71 19.48 -9.84
N ARG A 230 1.73 19.79 -8.97
CA ARG A 230 0.73 18.84 -8.47
C ARG A 230 -0.59 18.87 -9.26
N GLN A 231 -0.73 19.66 -10.31
CA GLN A 231 -1.95 19.80 -11.11
C GLN A 231 -2.35 18.55 -11.90
N GLY A 232 -3.62 18.11 -11.80
CA GLY A 232 -4.15 16.94 -12.52
C GLY A 232 -4.15 17.05 -14.04
N SER A 233 -3.39 16.18 -14.73
CA SER A 233 -3.54 15.94 -16.17
C SER A 233 -3.19 14.48 -16.52
N LEU A 234 -3.74 13.97 -17.63
CA LEU A 234 -3.48 12.59 -18.08
C LEU A 234 -1.98 12.38 -18.37
N TRP A 235 -1.36 13.35 -19.05
CA TRP A 235 0.08 13.31 -19.36
C TRP A 235 0.94 13.29 -18.10
N ARG A 236 0.60 14.13 -17.10
CA ARG A 236 1.31 14.10 -15.82
C ARG A 236 1.11 12.76 -15.10
N LYS A 237 -0.08 12.16 -15.18
CA LYS A 237 -0.32 10.85 -14.55
C LYS A 237 0.54 9.74 -15.18
N ILE A 238 0.83 9.83 -16.48
CA ILE A 238 1.79 8.95 -17.15
C ILE A 238 3.20 9.20 -16.61
N LYS A 239 3.65 10.47 -16.55
CA LYS A 239 4.96 10.80 -15.96
C LYS A 239 5.09 10.34 -14.51
N GLU A 240 4.04 10.50 -13.71
CA GLU A 240 3.96 10.03 -12.32
C GLU A 240 4.10 8.51 -12.22
N ALA A 241 3.50 7.76 -13.15
CA ALA A 241 3.67 6.32 -13.20
C ALA A 241 5.12 5.91 -13.51
N VAL A 242 5.76 6.56 -14.50
CA VAL A 242 7.17 6.31 -14.83
C VAL A 242 8.09 6.70 -13.67
N TYR A 243 7.86 7.85 -13.04
CA TYR A 243 8.62 8.31 -11.87
C TYR A 243 8.44 7.38 -10.67
N ALA A 244 7.22 6.88 -10.42
CA ALA A 244 6.96 5.90 -9.37
C ALA A 244 7.73 4.59 -9.58
N LEU A 245 7.86 4.12 -10.83
CA LEU A 245 8.70 2.96 -11.14
C LEU A 245 10.18 3.25 -10.90
N ALA A 246 10.66 4.46 -11.21
CA ALA A 246 12.03 4.88 -10.90
C ALA A 246 12.29 4.93 -9.38
N LEU A 247 11.35 5.45 -8.59
CA LEU A 247 11.43 5.43 -7.13
C LEU A 247 11.57 4.00 -6.60
N GLU A 248 10.77 3.06 -7.10
CA GLU A 248 10.80 1.65 -6.66
C GLU A 248 12.04 0.89 -7.13
N THR A 249 12.67 1.38 -8.19
CA THR A 249 13.95 0.83 -8.67
C THR A 249 15.12 1.29 -7.81
N LYS A 250 15.05 2.51 -7.26
CA LYS A 250 16.14 3.11 -6.48
C LYS A 250 16.04 2.90 -4.98
N TYR A 251 14.82 2.97 -4.44
CA TYR A 251 14.56 3.02 -3.01
C TYR A 251 13.78 1.80 -2.54
N SER A 252 14.01 1.42 -1.29
CA SER A 252 13.20 0.39 -0.65
C SER A 252 11.77 0.89 -0.36
N LYS A 253 10.87 -0.04 -0.03
CA LYS A 253 9.51 0.32 0.40
C LYS A 253 9.49 1.21 1.63
N ASP A 254 10.37 0.91 2.59
CA ASP A 254 10.48 1.70 3.81
C ASP A 254 11.07 3.09 3.54
N ASP A 255 11.97 3.24 2.56
CA ASP A 255 12.46 4.55 2.11
C ASP A 255 11.35 5.39 1.47
N ILE A 256 10.57 4.80 0.56
CA ILE A 256 9.44 5.47 -0.09
C ILE A 256 8.41 5.91 0.94
N LEU A 257 8.08 5.02 1.89
CA LEU A 257 7.18 5.36 3.00
C LEU A 257 7.78 6.45 3.89
N THR A 258 9.08 6.41 4.16
CA THR A 258 9.78 7.45 4.93
C THR A 258 9.66 8.81 4.24
N ILE A 259 9.91 8.89 2.93
CA ILE A 259 9.72 10.14 2.17
C ILE A 259 8.26 10.61 2.30
N TYR A 260 7.29 9.72 2.11
CA TYR A 260 5.88 10.06 2.24
C TYR A 260 5.53 10.61 3.63
N LEU A 261 6.00 9.93 4.69
CA LEU A 261 5.72 10.29 6.08
C LEU A 261 6.30 11.65 6.46
N ASN A 262 7.37 12.13 5.80
CA ASN A 262 7.96 13.42 6.12
C ASN A 262 7.47 14.55 5.20
N ARG A 263 6.90 14.25 4.02
CA ARG A 263 6.48 15.28 3.06
C ARG A 263 4.97 15.51 2.97
N ALA A 264 4.15 14.56 3.44
CA ALA A 264 2.70 14.69 3.34
C ALA A 264 2.18 15.92 4.11
N PHE A 265 1.36 16.75 3.46
CA PHE A 265 0.71 17.87 4.12
C PHE A 265 -0.48 17.37 4.95
N LEU A 266 -0.51 17.71 6.24
CA LEU A 266 -1.48 17.22 7.22
C LEU A 266 -2.31 18.36 7.84
N GLY A 267 -2.36 19.51 7.17
CA GLY A 267 -3.20 20.64 7.56
C GLY A 267 -2.54 21.54 8.60
N ALA A 268 -3.12 22.73 8.80
CA ALA A 268 -2.68 23.72 9.78
C ALA A 268 -1.17 24.04 9.70
N GLY A 269 -0.58 24.01 8.51
CA GLY A 269 0.85 24.25 8.29
C GLY A 269 1.78 23.07 8.62
N ALA A 270 1.26 21.93 9.09
CA ALA A 270 2.08 20.74 9.34
C ALA A 270 2.35 19.97 8.04
N ARG A 271 3.64 19.81 7.71
CA ARG A 271 4.14 18.87 6.69
C ARG A 271 4.92 17.77 7.41
N GLY A 272 4.59 16.53 7.10
CA GLY A 272 5.13 15.37 7.77
C GLY A 272 4.38 15.00 9.06
N PHE A 273 4.41 13.70 9.37
CA PHE A 273 3.66 13.13 10.47
C PHE A 273 4.21 13.49 11.84
N GLU A 274 5.52 13.71 11.98
CA GLU A 274 6.13 14.18 13.22
C GLU A 274 5.59 15.56 13.59
N ALA A 275 5.70 16.52 12.66
CA ALA A 275 5.17 17.87 12.83
C ALA A 275 3.66 17.86 13.15
N ALA A 276 2.89 16.99 12.49
CA ALA A 276 1.45 16.87 12.75
C ALA A 276 1.13 16.26 14.12
N ALA A 277 1.85 15.22 14.54
CA ALA A 277 1.68 14.60 15.85
C ALA A 277 2.01 15.59 16.98
N GLN A 278 3.10 16.34 16.84
CA GLN A 278 3.45 17.42 17.77
C GLN A 278 2.39 18.51 17.78
N ARG A 279 1.94 18.93 16.60
CA ARG A 279 0.95 20.01 16.47
C ARG A 279 -0.40 19.68 17.07
N TYR A 280 -0.90 18.46 16.88
CA TYR A 280 -2.24 18.09 17.32
C TYR A 280 -2.26 17.45 18.72
N PHE A 281 -1.24 16.67 19.07
CA PHE A 281 -1.21 15.87 20.29
C PHE A 281 -0.07 16.24 21.25
N GLY A 282 0.92 17.02 20.81
CA GLY A 282 2.10 17.34 21.62
C GLY A 282 2.94 16.10 21.94
N LYS A 283 2.98 15.15 20.99
CA LYS A 283 3.68 13.88 21.11
C LYS A 283 4.50 13.62 19.85
N SER A 284 5.54 12.79 19.96
CA SER A 284 6.25 12.29 18.79
C SER A 284 5.36 11.32 18.00
N ALA A 285 5.55 11.26 16.68
CA ALA A 285 4.89 10.29 15.82
C ALA A 285 5.35 8.85 16.10
N SER A 286 6.43 8.63 16.86
CA SER A 286 6.79 7.32 17.42
C SER A 286 5.80 6.82 18.48
N ASP A 287 5.13 7.76 19.18
CA ASP A 287 4.40 7.47 20.42
C ASP A 287 2.88 7.57 20.26
N VAL A 288 2.39 7.81 19.04
CA VAL A 288 0.95 7.95 18.79
C VAL A 288 0.21 6.62 18.98
N THR A 289 -0.93 6.71 19.64
CA THR A 289 -1.88 5.61 19.87
C THR A 289 -2.62 5.22 18.60
N PRO A 290 -3.34 4.07 18.55
CA PRO A 290 -4.17 3.71 17.40
C PRO A 290 -5.19 4.77 16.99
N ALA A 291 -5.82 5.45 17.96
CA ALA A 291 -6.81 6.49 17.69
C ALA A 291 -6.15 7.75 17.09
N GLU A 292 -5.01 8.18 17.62
CA GLU A 292 -4.24 9.32 17.12
C GLU A 292 -3.66 9.02 15.72
N ALA A 293 -3.12 7.82 15.53
CA ALA A 293 -2.63 7.34 14.24
C ALA A 293 -3.73 7.33 13.18
N ALA A 294 -4.91 6.81 13.51
CA ALA A 294 -6.07 6.79 12.64
C ALA A 294 -6.57 8.19 12.29
N MET A 295 -6.53 9.12 13.26
CA MET A 295 -6.86 10.53 13.02
C MET A 295 -5.87 11.16 12.04
N LEU A 296 -4.55 11.02 12.25
CA LEU A 296 -3.51 11.55 11.36
C LEU A 296 -3.61 11.00 9.94
N ALA A 297 -3.74 9.67 9.79
CA ALA A 297 -3.92 9.06 8.47
C ALA A 297 -5.24 9.51 7.81
N GLY A 298 -6.29 9.77 8.61
CA GLY A 298 -7.55 10.33 8.15
C GLY A 298 -7.43 11.69 7.46
N LEU A 299 -6.43 12.50 7.85
CA LEU A 299 -6.19 13.84 7.31
C LEU A 299 -5.79 13.82 5.84
N LEU A 300 -5.07 12.79 5.38
CA LEU A 300 -4.54 12.67 4.01
C LEU A 300 -5.59 12.89 2.92
N LYS A 301 -6.85 12.48 3.19
CA LYS A 301 -7.97 12.64 2.25
C LYS A 301 -8.27 14.11 1.93
N ALA A 302 -8.25 14.98 2.93
CA ALA A 302 -8.50 16.41 2.79
C ALA A 302 -7.97 17.13 4.04
N PRO A 303 -6.66 17.46 4.09
CA PRO A 303 -5.97 17.84 5.32
C PRO A 303 -6.63 19.01 6.05
N THR A 304 -6.97 20.08 5.34
CA THR A 304 -7.63 21.26 5.92
C THR A 304 -9.06 20.99 6.40
N ARG A 305 -9.81 20.14 5.70
CA ARG A 305 -11.22 19.83 6.04
C ARG A 305 -11.33 18.93 7.26
N TYR A 306 -10.41 17.98 7.41
CA TYR A 306 -10.39 16.99 8.49
C TYR A 306 -9.45 17.35 9.65
N ALA A 307 -8.71 18.47 9.57
CA ALA A 307 -7.86 18.92 10.66
C ALA A 307 -8.66 19.03 11.98
N PRO A 308 -8.19 18.41 13.07
CA PRO A 308 -8.92 18.36 14.34
C PRO A 308 -9.06 19.75 14.99
N THR A 309 -8.17 20.69 14.67
CA THR A 309 -8.25 22.10 15.09
C THR A 309 -9.41 22.86 14.44
N ASN A 310 -9.84 22.42 13.25
CA ASN A 310 -10.98 22.98 12.52
C ASN A 310 -12.29 22.35 12.98
N ASN A 311 -12.36 21.01 12.99
CA ASN A 311 -13.52 20.27 13.48
C ASN A 311 -13.10 18.90 14.05
N LEU A 312 -13.06 18.79 15.38
CA LEU A 312 -12.63 17.58 16.07
C LEU A 312 -13.55 16.40 15.78
N GLN A 313 -14.87 16.59 15.86
CA GLN A 313 -15.84 15.52 15.61
C GLN A 313 -15.67 14.92 14.21
N ARG A 314 -15.57 15.77 13.18
CA ARG A 314 -15.35 15.32 11.80
C ARG A 314 -14.04 14.57 11.64
N SER A 315 -13.01 14.97 12.39
CA SER A 315 -11.71 14.28 12.41
C SER A 315 -11.86 12.89 13.03
N GLN A 316 -12.57 12.79 14.16
CA GLN A 316 -12.86 11.52 14.84
C GLN A 316 -13.72 10.59 13.97
N ASP A 317 -14.77 11.09 13.33
CA ASP A 317 -15.61 10.31 12.41
C ASP A 317 -14.78 9.73 11.25
N ARG A 318 -13.83 10.51 10.73
CA ARG A 318 -12.90 10.04 9.71
C ARG A 318 -11.94 8.99 10.27
N ALA A 319 -11.43 9.18 11.48
CA ALA A 319 -10.56 8.22 12.17
C ALA A 319 -11.27 6.87 12.38
N LEU A 320 -12.57 6.85 12.67
CA LEU A 320 -13.35 5.61 12.79
C LEU A 320 -13.31 4.77 11.50
N THR A 321 -13.31 5.43 10.34
CA THR A 321 -13.17 4.72 9.05
C THR A 321 -11.77 4.08 8.94
N VAL A 322 -10.73 4.78 9.38
CA VAL A 322 -9.36 4.27 9.36
C VAL A 322 -9.18 3.12 10.34
N LEU A 323 -9.71 3.22 11.57
CA LEU A 323 -9.69 2.14 12.56
C LEU A 323 -10.38 0.88 12.03
N LYS A 324 -11.53 1.04 11.36
CA LYS A 324 -12.22 -0.07 10.70
C LYS A 324 -11.34 -0.73 9.63
N LEU A 325 -10.68 0.07 8.78
CA LEU A 325 -9.76 -0.46 7.76
C LEU A 325 -8.56 -1.17 8.39
N MET A 326 -8.02 -0.67 9.51
CA MET A 326 -6.92 -1.31 10.23
C MET A 326 -7.33 -2.65 10.83
N GLU A 327 -8.53 -2.74 11.41
CA GLU A 327 -9.10 -3.99 11.93
C GLU A 327 -9.34 -5.01 10.79
N GLU A 328 -10.02 -4.61 9.72
CA GLU A 328 -10.30 -5.48 8.56
C GLU A 328 -9.03 -6.02 7.86
N GLN A 329 -7.92 -5.32 8.03
CA GLN A 329 -6.61 -5.69 7.47
C GLN A 329 -5.72 -6.44 8.47
N GLY A 330 -6.18 -6.65 9.70
CA GLY A 330 -5.45 -7.39 10.73
C GLY A 330 -4.34 -6.60 11.42
N TYR A 331 -4.30 -5.27 11.26
CA TYR A 331 -3.34 -4.41 11.96
C TYR A 331 -3.75 -4.10 13.41
N LEU A 332 -5.03 -4.27 13.73
CA LEU A 332 -5.57 -4.18 15.08
C LEU A 332 -6.41 -5.43 15.36
N THR A 333 -6.35 -5.92 16.60
CA THR A 333 -7.35 -6.87 17.09
C THR A 333 -8.68 -6.15 17.31
N SER A 334 -9.79 -6.89 17.34
CA SER A 334 -11.11 -6.29 17.62
C SER A 334 -11.16 -5.59 18.99
N ALA A 335 -10.42 -6.08 19.98
CA ALA A 335 -10.30 -5.43 21.29
C ALA A 335 -9.56 -4.09 21.19
N GLN A 336 -8.44 -4.02 20.47
CA GLN A 336 -7.71 -2.76 20.26
C GLN A 336 -8.53 -1.76 19.44
N ALA A 337 -9.24 -2.24 18.42
CA ALA A 337 -10.12 -1.40 17.61
C ALA A 337 -11.29 -0.85 18.45
N ALA A 338 -11.93 -1.67 19.29
CA ALA A 338 -12.98 -1.23 20.21
C ALA A 338 -12.45 -0.18 21.20
N GLN A 339 -11.32 -0.45 21.85
CA GLN A 339 -10.70 0.50 22.79
C GLN A 339 -10.40 1.85 22.12
N ALA A 340 -9.89 1.85 20.89
CA ALA A 340 -9.60 3.07 20.14
C ALA A 340 -10.86 3.85 19.72
N ARG A 341 -12.01 3.17 19.52
CA ARG A 341 -13.30 3.81 19.24
C ARG A 341 -13.91 4.43 20.49
N GLU A 342 -13.79 3.75 21.63
CA GLU A 342 -14.29 4.23 22.94
C GLU A 342 -13.44 5.37 23.49
N ASN A 343 -12.16 5.42 23.11
CA ASN A 343 -11.21 6.45 23.52
C ASN A 343 -10.71 7.21 22.27
N PRO A 344 -11.58 8.01 21.61
CA PRO A 344 -11.20 8.73 20.41
C PRO A 344 -10.10 9.77 20.71
N ALA A 345 -9.24 10.01 19.73
CA ALA A 345 -8.17 10.99 19.89
C ALA A 345 -8.73 12.40 20.13
N VAL A 346 -8.06 13.13 21.01
CA VAL A 346 -8.39 14.51 21.37
C VAL A 346 -7.17 15.39 21.20
N LEU A 347 -7.39 16.68 20.93
CA LEU A 347 -6.30 17.65 20.83
C LEU A 347 -5.60 17.83 22.19
N SER A 348 -4.29 18.09 22.16
CA SER A 348 -3.55 18.54 23.35
C SER A 348 -4.08 19.89 23.84
N LYS A 349 -3.85 20.22 25.12
CA LYS A 349 -4.26 21.53 25.68
C LYS A 349 -3.73 22.71 24.85
N ALA A 350 -2.48 22.63 24.39
CA ALA A 350 -1.85 23.64 23.55
C ALA A 350 -2.54 23.77 22.18
N ALA A 351 -2.90 22.64 21.56
CA ALA A 351 -3.62 22.64 20.28
C ALA A 351 -5.07 23.14 20.42
N GLN A 352 -5.75 22.81 21.53
CA GLN A 352 -7.09 23.29 21.85
C GLN A 352 -7.11 24.80 22.09
N ALA A 353 -6.09 25.35 22.74
CA ALA A 353 -5.95 26.78 22.98
C ALA A 353 -5.82 27.62 21.69
N ARG A 354 -5.67 26.96 20.52
CA ARG A 354 -5.50 27.61 19.21
C ARG A 354 -4.48 28.74 19.25
N ALA A 355 -3.39 28.57 19.99
CA ALA A 355 -2.36 29.58 20.20
C ALA A 355 -1.89 30.14 18.82
N GLY A 356 -2.28 31.38 18.54
CA GLY A 356 -2.08 32.11 17.28
C GLY A 356 -2.91 31.68 16.07
N GLY A 357 -3.75 30.65 16.16
CA GLY A 357 -4.83 30.32 15.21
C GLY A 357 -4.55 30.56 13.72
N TYR A 358 -5.55 31.14 13.03
CA TYR A 358 -5.49 31.49 11.60
C TYR A 358 -4.43 32.56 11.30
N PHE A 359 -4.17 33.47 12.24
CA PHE A 359 -3.20 34.54 12.06
C PHE A 359 -1.77 34.00 11.93
N ALA A 360 -1.36 33.09 12.81
CA ALA A 360 -0.06 32.44 12.73
C ALA A 360 0.02 31.52 11.49
N ASP A 361 -1.07 30.86 11.09
CA ASP A 361 -1.09 30.07 9.85
C ASP A 361 -0.98 30.97 8.61
N TRP A 362 -1.61 32.14 8.62
CA TRP A 362 -1.50 33.16 7.58
C TRP A 362 -0.07 33.71 7.50
N VAL A 363 0.53 34.10 8.63
CA VAL A 363 1.94 34.54 8.71
C VAL A 363 2.88 33.46 8.14
N MET A 364 2.65 32.18 8.46
CA MET A 364 3.43 31.08 7.89
C MET A 364 3.13 30.76 6.42
N SER A 365 2.05 31.30 5.85
CA SER A 365 1.72 31.12 4.43
C SER A 365 2.12 32.31 3.57
N SER A 366 2.23 33.49 4.17
CA SER A 366 2.48 34.77 3.50
C SER A 366 3.84 35.37 3.82
N GLY A 367 4.54 34.82 4.83
CA GLY A 367 5.87 35.26 5.22
C GLY A 367 6.98 34.82 4.25
N PRO A 368 8.17 35.44 4.34
CA PRO A 368 9.35 35.05 3.57
C PRO A 368 9.65 33.56 3.64
N SER A 369 10.18 33.00 2.55
CA SER A 369 10.46 31.56 2.37
C SER A 369 11.44 30.95 3.38
N PHE A 370 12.21 31.77 4.11
CA PHE A 370 13.05 31.29 5.20
C PHE A 370 12.30 31.08 6.52
N PHE A 371 11.06 31.59 6.64
CA PHE A 371 10.15 31.28 7.75
C PHE A 371 9.17 30.14 7.44
N THR A 372 8.90 29.85 6.17
CA THR A 372 7.79 28.98 5.70
C THR A 372 8.27 27.72 5.01
#